data_AF-K3YN96-F1
#
_entry.id   AF-K3YN96-F1
#
_cell.length_a   1.000
_cell.length_b   1.000
_cell.length_c   1.000
_cell.angle_alpha   90.00
_cell.angle_beta   90.00
_cell.angle_gamma   90.00
#
_symmetry.space_group_name_H-M   'P 1'
#
loop_
_entity.id
_entity.type
_entity.pdbx_description
1 polymer ?
#
loop_
_entity_poly.entity_id
_entity_poly.type
_entity_poly.pdbx_seq_one_letter_code
_entity_poly.pdbx_strand_id
1 'polypeptide(L)'
;MATHVLLVDDSCVDRMVASRVFESCNVKVEGAKQALKFLDMKSPKLNHLPVVITCTNVFTERVKRCLDGGAKDFIAKPIKVDDVPHILSYI
;
A
#
# COMPACT_ATOMS: atom_id res chain seq x y z
N MET A 1 12.42 15.30 2.86
CA MET A 1 12.00 14.60 1.62
C MET A 1 10.55 14.19 1.83
N ALA A 2 9.67 14.33 0.83
CA ALA A 2 8.26 13.95 1.01
C ALA A 2 8.14 12.44 0.85
N THR A 3 7.71 11.76 1.92
CA THR A 3 7.48 10.32 1.91
C THR A 3 6.31 10.00 0.98
N HIS A 4 6.53 9.11 0.02
CA HIS A 4 5.53 8.74 -0.99
C HIS A 4 5.35 7.22 -1.00
N VAL A 5 4.11 6.75 -0.84
CA VAL A 5 3.78 5.33 -0.78
C VAL A 5 2.77 4.98 -1.87
N LEU A 6 2.89 3.78 -2.44
CA LEU A 6 1.88 3.24 -3.35
C LEU A 6 0.91 2.39 -2.53
N LEU A 7 -0.36 2.77 -2.49
CA LEU A 7 -1.40 2.03 -1.79
C LEU A 7 -2.26 1.26 -2.79
N VAL A 8 -2.39 -0.05 -2.58
CA VAL A 8 -3.17 -0.91 -3.46
C VAL A 8 -4.38 -1.53 -2.74
N ASP A 9 -5.57 -1.24 -3.26
CA ASP A 9 -6.84 -1.83 -2.85
C ASP A 9 -7.80 -1.85 -4.05
N ASP A 10 -8.69 -2.83 -4.15
CA ASP A 10 -9.73 -2.86 -5.19
C ASP A 10 -10.88 -1.88 -4.87
N SER A 11 -11.21 -1.72 -3.58
CA SER A 11 -12.23 -0.80 -3.09
C SER A 11 -11.78 0.66 -3.16
N CYS A 12 -12.50 1.47 -3.93
CA CYS A 12 -12.22 2.91 -4.01
C CYS A 12 -12.42 3.65 -2.68
N VAL A 13 -13.35 3.17 -1.85
CA VAL A 13 -13.63 3.74 -0.54
C VAL A 13 -12.45 3.46 0.39
N ASP A 14 -11.92 2.24 0.37
CA ASP A 14 -10.78 1.88 1.22
C ASP A 14 -9.52 2.63 0.81
N ARG A 15 -9.25 2.78 -0.49
CA ARG A 15 -8.16 3.66 -0.96
C ARG A 15 -8.35 5.09 -0.45
N MET A 16 -9.56 5.64 -0.54
CA MET A 16 -9.84 6.99 -0.09
C MET A 16 -9.60 7.15 1.42
N VAL A 17 -10.10 6.23 2.24
CA VAL A 17 -9.92 6.25 3.69
C VAL A 17 -8.43 6.14 4.04
N ALA A 18 -7.74 5.18 3.42
CA ALA A 18 -6.31 5.00 3.63
C ALA A 18 -5.51 6.25 3.26
N SER A 19 -5.75 6.81 2.05
CA SER A 19 -5.10 8.03 1.60
C SER A 19 -5.26 9.15 2.61
N ARG A 20 -6.45 9.33 3.20
CA ARG A 20 -6.65 10.34 4.26
C ARG A 20 -5.83 10.09 5.52
N VAL A 21 -5.73 8.84 5.96
CA VAL A 21 -4.91 8.46 7.13
C VAL A 21 -3.44 8.78 6.87
N PHE A 22 -2.89 8.37 5.72
CA PHE A 22 -1.51 8.67 5.36
C PHE A 22 -1.25 10.17 5.13
N GLU A 23 -2.16 10.88 4.44
CA GLU A 23 -2.06 12.31 4.21
C GLU A 23 -2.06 13.11 5.51
N SER A 24 -2.84 12.70 6.53
CA SER A 24 -2.81 13.31 7.86
C SER A 24 -1.46 13.15 8.58
N CYS A 25 -0.67 12.15 8.17
CA CYS A 25 0.70 11.91 8.65
C CYS A 25 1.76 12.54 7.72
N ASN A 26 1.36 13.44 6.82
CA ASN A 26 2.22 14.12 5.87
C ASN A 26 2.88 13.18 4.83
N VAL A 27 2.25 12.04 4.57
CA VAL A 27 2.65 11.04 3.58
C VAL A 27 1.83 11.21 2.31
N LYS A 28 2.49 11.32 1.15
CA LYS A 28 1.82 11.30 -0.14
C LYS A 28 1.43 9.87 -0.50
N VAL A 29 0.27 9.70 -1.12
CA VAL A 29 -0.21 8.37 -1.54
C VAL A 29 -0.57 8.37 -3.01
N GLU A 30 -0.10 7.36 -3.73
CA GLU A 30 -0.62 7.00 -5.05
C GLU A 30 -1.52 5.77 -4.92
N GLY A 31 -2.77 5.86 -5.39
CA GLY A 31 -3.76 4.79 -5.25
C GLY A 31 -3.85 3.90 -6.50
N ALA A 32 -3.67 2.59 -6.33
CA ALA A 32 -3.75 1.59 -7.38
C ALA A 32 -4.91 0.61 -7.16
N LYS A 33 -5.58 0.17 -8.24
CA LYS A 33 -6.75 -0.73 -8.16
C LYS A 33 -6.41 -2.23 -8.13
N GLN A 34 -5.26 -2.65 -8.68
CA GLN A 34 -4.95 -4.07 -8.93
C GLN A 34 -3.54 -4.42 -8.48
N ALA A 35 -3.38 -4.96 -7.27
CA ALA A 35 -2.07 -5.25 -6.65
C ALA A 35 -1.12 -5.98 -7.58
N LEU A 36 -1.52 -7.15 -8.06
CA LEU A 36 -0.66 -8.01 -8.87
C LEU A 36 -0.28 -7.37 -10.20
N LYS A 37 -1.23 -6.71 -10.88
CA LYS A 37 -0.92 -6.02 -12.13
C LYS A 37 0.11 -4.91 -11.92
N PHE A 38 0.04 -4.20 -10.80
CA PHE A 38 1.01 -3.15 -10.47
C PHE A 38 2.38 -3.72 -10.09
N LEU A 39 2.42 -4.83 -9.37
CA LEU A 39 3.65 -5.53 -9.00
C LEU A 39 4.35 -6.16 -10.22
N ASP A 40 3.57 -6.72 -11.15
CA ASP A 40 4.09 -7.26 -12.41
C ASP A 40 4.53 -6.15 -13.38
N MET A 41 3.89 -4.97 -13.29
CA MET A 41 4.20 -3.83 -14.12
C MET A 41 5.45 -3.14 -13.57
N LYS A 42 6.61 -3.47 -14.16
CA LYS A 42 7.92 -2.84 -13.88
C LYS A 42 7.97 -1.36 -14.30
N SER A 43 7.05 -0.54 -13.81
CA SER A 43 6.98 0.89 -14.08
C SER A 43 8.16 1.58 -13.38
N PRO A 44 9.10 2.21 -14.12
CA PRO A 44 10.24 2.89 -13.51
C PRO A 44 9.83 3.98 -12.51
N LYS A 45 8.64 4.56 -12.71
CA LYS A 45 8.06 5.60 -11.84
C LYS A 45 7.53 5.07 -10.51
N LEU A 46 7.24 3.77 -10.40
CA LEU A 46 6.59 3.20 -9.22
C LEU A 46 7.47 2.17 -8.50
N ASN A 47 8.42 1.56 -9.20
CA ASN A 47 9.32 0.53 -8.66
C ASN A 47 10.17 1.00 -7.47
N HIS A 48 10.34 2.31 -7.28
CA HIS A 48 11.11 2.88 -6.18
C HIS A 48 10.26 3.25 -4.96
N LEU A 49 8.92 3.15 -5.06
CA LEU A 49 8.02 3.46 -3.96
C LEU A 49 7.76 2.19 -3.14
N PRO A 50 7.72 2.29 -1.79
CA PRO A 50 7.23 1.21 -0.96
C PRO A 50 5.76 0.93 -1.33
N VAL A 51 5.51 -0.28 -1.81
CA VAL A 51 4.15 -0.73 -2.14
C VAL A 51 3.53 -1.35 -0.90
N VAL A 52 2.43 -0.75 -0.44
CA VAL A 52 1.63 -1.18 0.70
C VAL A 52 0.27 -1.64 0.20
N ILE A 53 -0.15 -2.81 0.64
CA ILE A 53 -1.41 -3.40 0.19
C ILE A 53 -2.40 -3.43 1.33
N THR A 54 -3.60 -2.90 1.10
CA THR A 54 -4.68 -2.99 2.08
C THR A 54 -5.56 -4.20 1.73
N CYS A 55 -5.89 -5.01 2.73
CA CYS A 55 -6.64 -6.25 2.53
C CYS A 55 -7.72 -6.42 3.59
N THR A 56 -8.93 -6.76 3.16
CA THR A 56 -10.05 -7.07 4.07
C THR A 56 -9.88 -8.45 4.72
N ASN A 57 -9.36 -9.42 3.96
CA ASN A 57 -9.11 -10.78 4.44
C ASN A 57 -7.63 -11.12 4.20
N VAL A 58 -6.89 -11.40 5.28
CA VAL A 58 -5.48 -11.82 5.26
C VAL A 58 -5.38 -13.29 4.83
N PHE A 59 -5.95 -13.63 3.67
CA PHE A 59 -5.74 -14.95 3.08
C PHE A 59 -4.25 -15.06 2.73
N THR A 60 -3.57 -15.98 3.40
CA THR A 60 -2.11 -16.15 3.37
C THR A 60 -1.55 -16.26 1.95
N GLU A 61 -2.29 -16.86 1.02
CA GLU A 61 -1.86 -17.00 -0.37
C GLU A 61 -1.83 -15.66 -1.14
N ARG A 62 -2.82 -14.78 -0.95
CA ARG A 62 -2.86 -13.47 -1.63
C ARG A 62 -1.76 -12.55 -1.11
N VAL A 63 -1.57 -12.53 0.21
CA VAL A 63 -0.49 -11.78 0.85
C VAL A 63 0.85 -12.26 0.33
N LYS A 64 1.07 -13.59 0.33
CA LYS A 64 2.30 -14.20 -0.18
C LYS A 64 2.58 -13.79 -1.63
N ARG A 65 1.60 -13.94 -2.52
CA ARG A 65 1.75 -13.56 -3.94
C ARG A 65 2.12 -12.09 -4.13
N CYS A 66 1.62 -11.21 -3.27
CA CYS A 66 1.95 -9.80 -3.36
C CYS A 66 3.35 -9.49 -2.83
N LEU A 67 3.76 -10.13 -1.73
CA LEU A 67 5.13 -10.03 -1.23
C LEU A 67 6.14 -10.57 -2.26
N ASP A 68 5.84 -11.73 -2.86
CA ASP A 68 6.65 -12.32 -3.95
C ASP A 68 6.72 -11.39 -5.18
N GLY A 69 5.67 -10.61 -5.44
CA GLY A 69 5.62 -9.59 -6.50
C GLY A 69 6.36 -8.29 -6.18
N GLY A 70 6.90 -8.12 -4.96
CA GLY A 70 7.66 -6.94 -4.56
C GLY A 70 6.94 -5.96 -3.64
N ALA A 71 5.75 -6.30 -3.13
CA ALA A 71 5.13 -5.54 -2.05
C ALA A 71 6.03 -5.56 -0.81
N LYS A 72 6.11 -4.42 -0.11
CA LYS A 72 6.90 -4.32 1.11
C LYS A 72 6.15 -4.79 2.34
N ASP A 73 4.86 -4.49 2.39
CA ASP A 73 4.02 -4.83 3.53
C ASP A 73 2.52 -4.82 3.19
N PHE A 74 1.70 -5.27 4.14
CA PHE A 74 0.25 -5.25 4.09
C PHE A 74 -0.37 -4.64 5.34
N ILE A 75 -1.50 -3.94 5.16
CA ILE A 75 -2.30 -3.40 6.26
C ILE A 75 -3.67 -4.10 6.26
N ALA A 76 -4.03 -4.66 7.41
CA ALA A 76 -5.36 -5.20 7.63
C ALA A 76 -6.36 -4.07 7.87
N LYS A 77 -7.56 -4.16 7.29
CA LYS A 77 -8.64 -3.22 7.58
C LYS A 77 -9.27 -3.51 8.95
N PRO A 78 -9.82 -2.50 9.67
CA PRO A 78 -9.82 -1.08 9.32
C PRO A 78 -8.46 -0.43 9.54
N ILE A 79 -8.09 0.46 8.62
CA ILE A 79 -6.80 1.16 8.63
C ILE A 79 -6.80 2.22 9.74
N LYS A 80 -5.71 2.28 10.50
CA LYS A 80 -5.54 3.20 11.63
C LYS A 80 -4.31 4.07 11.43
N VAL A 81 -4.30 5.23 12.09
CA VAL A 81 -3.15 6.14 12.11
C VAL A 81 -1.90 5.45 12.69
N ASP A 82 -2.10 4.54 13.66
CA ASP A 82 -1.02 3.78 14.30
C ASP A 82 -0.31 2.80 13.36
N ASP A 83 -0.91 2.47 12.21
CA ASP A 83 -0.28 1.64 11.18
C ASP A 83 0.80 2.42 10.40
N VAL A 84 0.70 3.76 10.36
CA VAL A 84 1.55 4.61 9.52
C VAL A 84 3.04 4.58 9.94
N PRO A 85 3.41 4.71 11.23
CA PRO A 85 4.81 4.61 11.64
C PRO A 85 5.49 3.30 11.22
N HIS A 86 4.75 2.19 11.20
CA HIS A 86 5.28 0.91 10.75
C HIS A 86 5.63 0.95 9.26
N ILE A 87 4.73 1.46 8.42
CA ILE A 87 4.99 1.64 6.99
C ILE A 87 6.17 2.56 6.72
N LEU A 88 6.32 3.62 7.50
CA LEU A 88 7.42 4.56 7.36
C LEU A 88 8.78 3.95 7.69
N SER A 89 8.84 2.82 8.43
CA SER A 89 10.10 2.13 8.74
C SER A 89 10.77 1.48 7.52
N TYR A 90 10.06 1.35 6.40
CA TYR A 90 10.58 0.78 5.14
C TYR A 90 11.25 1.80 4.21
N ILE A 91 11.35 3.08 4.62
CA ILE A 91 11.69 4.24 3.78
C ILE A 91 12.91 4.94 4.35
#